data_AF-A0A2R5LGW4-F1
#
_entry.id   AF-A0A2R5LGW4-F1
#
_cell.length_a   1.000
_cell.length_b   1.000
_cell.length_c   1.000
_cell.angle_alpha   90.00
_cell.angle_beta   90.00
_cell.angle_gamma   90.00
#
_symmetry.space_group_name_H-M   'P 1'
#
loop_
_entity.id
_entity.type
_entity.pdbx_description
1 polymer ?
#
loop_
_entity_poly.entity_id
_entity_poly.type
_entity_poly.pdbx_seq_one_letter_code
_entity_poly.pdbx_strand_id
1 'polypeptide(L)'
;KKWYEQLPEGKSTGKVQNETEDVILKRRLAQALHQHDGELYKKHTESRSRRSEMQWVHTVLSKGTLADKVAAHTLLIQDSPVHNLSSLDTLISMVSPKGKKECLMAMDGLRDLFLSDLLKPDAKLKPFSQRPLGEVHSVKDVGDSKKLLLWHFEDLLKNRYVTFLEAVEKVSFDQVDKMKLRAVACMYHLLAHNPEQEQRLLEHLVNKLGDRMHSVASRASHFLTQLTGQHPLIKPAVVAEVERLLYRPNISPKAQYYGLCFLSQLLLSDDEGDLARQLVRLYFGFFKKCAHAGEADSRTLRVLLTGVNRAFPYARSNDPDGTGAFL
;
A
#
# COMPACT_ATOMS: atom_id res chain seq x y z
N LYS A 1 9.69 -6.47 -21.39
CA LYS A 1 8.46 -5.67 -21.45
C LYS A 1 7.62 -6.03 -20.23
N LYS A 2 7.16 -5.05 -19.46
CA LYS A 2 6.39 -5.30 -18.25
C LYS A 2 5.05 -5.94 -18.64
N TRP A 3 4.44 -6.71 -17.74
CA TRP A 3 3.20 -7.44 -18.05
C TRP A 3 2.04 -6.49 -18.38
N TYR A 4 1.98 -5.33 -17.72
CA TYR A 4 0.91 -4.35 -17.90
C TYR A 4 1.02 -3.54 -19.21
N GLU A 5 2.21 -3.42 -19.80
CA GLU A 5 2.43 -2.79 -21.12
C GLU A 5 1.86 -3.65 -22.26
N GLN A 6 1.59 -4.93 -21.98
CA GLN A 6 1.04 -5.87 -22.95
C GLN A 6 -0.49 -5.83 -23.01
N LEU A 7 -1.12 -5.13 -22.06
CA LEU A 7 -2.56 -4.87 -22.09
C LEU A 7 -2.83 -3.73 -23.08
N PRO A 8 -3.66 -3.93 -24.11
CA PRO A 8 -4.12 -2.80 -24.91
C PRO A 8 -4.86 -1.80 -24.02
N GLU A 9 -4.65 -0.50 -24.26
CA GLU A 9 -5.34 0.57 -23.53
C GLU A 9 -6.85 0.42 -23.69
N GLY A 10 -7.50 -0.11 -22.65
CA GLY A 10 -8.94 -0.27 -22.63
C GLY A 10 -9.60 1.10 -22.54
N LYS A 11 -10.36 1.48 -23.57
CA LYS A 11 -11.16 2.71 -23.62
C LYS A 11 -12.31 2.76 -22.60
N SER A 12 -12.56 1.68 -21.87
CA SER A 12 -13.68 1.58 -20.95
C SER A 12 -13.30 2.02 -19.53
N THR A 13 -13.64 3.27 -19.20
CA THR A 13 -13.61 3.87 -17.86
C THR A 13 -14.94 3.74 -17.11
N GLY A 14 -15.93 3.04 -17.68
CA GLY A 14 -17.23 2.81 -17.05
C GLY A 14 -17.20 1.70 -15.99
N LYS A 15 -18.12 1.76 -15.02
CA LYS A 15 -18.43 0.62 -14.15
C LYS A 15 -19.03 -0.49 -15.02
N VAL A 16 -18.21 -1.45 -15.43
CA VAL A 16 -18.68 -2.64 -16.16
C VAL A 16 -19.47 -3.50 -15.17
N GLN A 17 -20.75 -3.66 -15.40
CA GLN A 17 -21.57 -4.68 -14.73
C GLN A 17 -21.51 -5.95 -15.58
N ASN A 18 -20.69 -6.91 -15.17
CA ASN A 18 -20.67 -8.23 -15.77
C ASN A 18 -21.68 -9.14 -15.05
N GLU A 19 -22.38 -9.98 -15.80
CA GLU A 19 -23.20 -11.04 -15.23
C GLU A 19 -22.34 -12.08 -14.50
N THR A 20 -22.79 -12.54 -13.33
CA THR A 20 -22.03 -13.44 -12.46
C THR A 20 -21.63 -14.75 -13.18
N GLU A 21 -22.51 -15.30 -14.01
CA GLU A 21 -22.26 -16.53 -14.75
C GLU A 21 -21.17 -16.34 -15.82
N ASP A 22 -21.19 -15.21 -16.55
CA ASP A 22 -20.18 -14.86 -17.54
C ASP A 22 -18.79 -14.69 -16.90
N VAL A 23 -18.74 -14.04 -15.72
CA VAL A 23 -17.50 -13.92 -14.93
C VAL A 23 -16.92 -15.28 -14.58
N ILE A 24 -17.76 -16.23 -14.13
CA ILE A 24 -17.31 -17.58 -13.75
C ILE A 24 -16.79 -18.34 -14.96
N LEU A 25 -17.53 -18.32 -16.06
CA LEU A 25 -17.17 -19.04 -17.28
C LEU A 25 -15.85 -18.51 -17.87
N LYS A 26 -15.73 -17.20 -18.01
CA LYS A 26 -14.50 -16.55 -18.52
C LYS A 26 -13.33 -16.70 -17.57
N ARG A 27 -13.55 -16.74 -16.25
CA ARG A 27 -12.50 -17.03 -15.27
C ARG A 27 -11.96 -18.45 -15.41
N ARG A 28 -12.83 -19.45 -15.55
CA ARG A 28 -12.41 -20.85 -15.78
C ARG A 28 -11.58 -20.99 -17.04
N LEU A 29 -11.99 -20.30 -18.09
CA LEU A 29 -11.26 -20.28 -19.34
C LEU A 29 -9.90 -19.61 -19.22
N ALA A 30 -9.83 -18.46 -18.55
CA ALA A 30 -8.58 -17.78 -18.26
C ALA A 30 -7.61 -18.65 -17.46
N GLN A 31 -8.13 -19.43 -16.49
CA GLN A 31 -7.33 -20.39 -15.72
C GLN A 31 -6.76 -21.50 -16.62
N ALA A 32 -7.58 -22.07 -17.51
CA ALA A 32 -7.10 -23.08 -18.46
C ALA A 32 -6.03 -22.51 -19.40
N LEU A 33 -6.22 -21.29 -19.92
CA LEU A 33 -5.23 -20.60 -20.74
C LEU A 33 -3.93 -20.36 -19.96
N HIS A 34 -4.02 -19.95 -18.70
CA HIS A 34 -2.86 -19.71 -17.85
C HIS A 34 -2.06 -20.98 -17.58
N GLN A 35 -2.75 -22.09 -17.30
CA GLN A 35 -2.09 -23.39 -17.12
C GLN A 35 -1.38 -23.83 -18.40
N HIS A 36 -2.06 -23.75 -19.54
CA HIS A 36 -1.49 -24.12 -20.83
C HIS A 36 -0.27 -23.26 -21.19
N ASP A 37 -0.37 -21.94 -21.02
CA ASP A 37 0.73 -21.00 -21.27
C ASP A 37 1.92 -21.25 -20.31
N GLY A 38 1.64 -21.63 -19.07
CA GLY A 38 2.67 -22.05 -18.11
C GLY A 38 3.41 -23.32 -18.52
N GLU A 39 2.71 -24.31 -19.10
CA GLU A 39 3.35 -25.52 -19.65
C GLU A 39 4.24 -25.21 -20.86
N LEU A 40 3.78 -24.34 -21.74
CA LEU A 40 4.57 -23.87 -22.88
C LEU A 40 5.82 -23.12 -22.41
N TYR A 41 5.68 -22.25 -21.42
CA TYR A 41 6.81 -21.55 -20.81
C TYR A 41 7.83 -22.53 -20.22
N LYS A 42 7.37 -23.57 -19.49
CA LYS A 42 8.24 -24.60 -18.92
C LYS A 42 9.00 -25.38 -20.01
N LYS A 43 8.32 -25.77 -21.09
CA LYS A 43 8.99 -26.43 -22.25
C LYS A 43 10.03 -25.53 -22.89
N HIS A 44 9.75 -24.22 -22.97
CA HIS A 44 10.68 -23.24 -23.52
C HIS A 44 11.90 -23.01 -22.61
N THR A 45 11.72 -22.94 -21.29
CA THR A 45 12.84 -22.80 -20.34
C THR A 45 13.70 -24.06 -20.22
N GLU A 46 13.13 -25.24 -20.46
CA GLU A 46 13.87 -26.53 -20.52
C GLU A 46 14.60 -26.77 -21.85
N SER A 47 14.40 -25.88 -22.84
CA SER A 47 15.11 -25.90 -24.11
C SER A 47 16.62 -25.75 -23.92
N ARG A 48 17.42 -26.29 -24.86
CA ARG A 48 18.89 -26.32 -24.75
C ARG A 48 19.51 -24.95 -24.51
N SER A 49 18.89 -23.86 -24.97
CA SER A 49 19.45 -22.51 -24.85
C SER A 49 19.36 -21.91 -23.44
N ARG A 50 18.34 -22.26 -22.64
CA ARG A 50 18.14 -21.70 -21.27
C ARG A 50 18.31 -22.74 -20.15
N ARG A 51 18.60 -23.99 -20.52
CA ARG A 51 18.72 -25.12 -19.57
C ARG A 51 19.80 -24.91 -18.51
N SER A 52 20.98 -24.39 -18.89
CA SER A 52 22.08 -24.16 -17.95
C SER A 52 21.74 -23.08 -16.92
N GLU A 53 21.12 -21.99 -17.36
CA GLU A 53 20.63 -20.92 -16.48
C GLU A 53 19.57 -21.44 -15.51
N MET A 54 18.59 -22.20 -16.00
CA MET A 54 17.53 -22.76 -15.16
C MET A 54 18.06 -23.80 -14.15
N GLN A 55 19.04 -24.63 -14.54
CA GLN A 55 19.70 -25.56 -13.64
C GLN A 55 20.50 -24.84 -12.54
N TRP A 56 21.17 -23.74 -12.89
CA TRP A 56 21.84 -22.89 -11.91
C TRP A 56 20.82 -22.30 -10.91
N VAL A 57 19.71 -21.73 -11.41
CA VAL A 57 18.63 -21.21 -10.54
C VAL A 57 18.10 -22.29 -9.61
N HIS A 58 17.82 -23.50 -10.09
CA HIS A 58 17.38 -24.61 -9.23
C HIS A 58 18.41 -25.03 -8.17
N THR A 59 19.70 -24.98 -8.51
CA THR A 59 20.78 -25.26 -7.57
C THR A 59 20.84 -24.20 -6.46
N VAL A 60 20.70 -22.93 -6.83
CA VAL A 60 20.67 -21.81 -5.87
C VAL A 60 19.43 -21.90 -4.98
N LEU A 61 18.26 -22.17 -5.53
CA LEU A 61 17.02 -22.30 -4.75
C LEU A 61 17.09 -23.45 -3.73
N SER A 62 17.74 -24.55 -4.08
CA SER A 62 17.88 -25.71 -3.18
C SER A 62 18.98 -25.53 -2.14
N LYS A 63 20.20 -25.20 -2.57
CA LYS A 63 21.42 -25.23 -1.73
C LYS A 63 22.03 -23.86 -1.41
N GLY A 64 21.54 -22.79 -2.04
CA GLY A 64 22.07 -21.43 -1.86
C GLY A 64 21.76 -20.83 -0.49
N THR A 65 22.40 -19.70 -0.19
CA THR A 65 22.12 -18.95 1.05
C THR A 65 20.75 -18.26 0.97
N LEU A 66 20.23 -17.77 2.09
CA LEU A 66 18.96 -17.00 2.10
C LEU A 66 18.98 -15.81 1.13
N ALA A 67 20.12 -15.12 1.01
CA ALA A 67 20.29 -14.01 0.07
C ALA A 67 20.16 -14.50 -1.38
N ASP A 68 20.85 -15.59 -1.70
CA ASP A 68 20.84 -16.15 -3.05
C ASP A 68 19.46 -16.70 -3.41
N LYS A 69 18.74 -17.31 -2.44
CA LYS A 69 17.37 -17.80 -2.64
C LYS A 69 16.40 -16.66 -2.91
N VAL A 70 16.45 -15.58 -2.14
CA VAL A 70 15.61 -14.40 -2.38
C VAL A 70 15.93 -13.80 -3.75
N ALA A 71 17.21 -13.62 -4.07
CA ALA A 71 17.64 -13.10 -5.37
C ALA A 71 17.20 -14.00 -6.54
N ALA A 72 17.32 -15.32 -6.41
CA ALA A 72 16.89 -16.27 -7.43
C ALA A 72 15.37 -16.23 -7.66
N HIS A 73 14.56 -16.15 -6.61
CA HIS A 73 13.11 -15.96 -6.76
C HIS A 73 12.77 -14.61 -7.39
N THR A 74 13.43 -13.53 -6.99
CA THR A 74 13.27 -12.20 -7.60
C THR A 74 13.57 -12.24 -9.09
N LEU A 75 14.69 -12.87 -9.50
CA LEU A 75 15.07 -13.00 -10.91
C LEU A 75 14.04 -13.78 -11.73
N LEU A 76 13.51 -14.88 -11.20
CA LEU A 76 12.44 -15.64 -11.86
C LEU A 76 11.19 -14.80 -12.09
N ILE A 77 10.80 -14.01 -11.10
CA ILE A 77 9.61 -13.14 -11.21
C ILE A 77 9.87 -11.99 -12.20
N GLN A 78 11.09 -11.45 -12.25
CA GLN A 78 11.46 -10.41 -13.20
C GLN A 78 11.52 -10.91 -14.65
N ASP A 79 11.94 -12.16 -14.89
CA ASP A 79 11.93 -12.76 -16.24
C ASP A 79 10.50 -12.93 -16.76
N SER A 80 9.62 -13.50 -15.93
CA SER A 80 8.19 -13.58 -16.23
C SER A 80 7.34 -13.64 -14.96
N PRO A 81 6.63 -12.56 -14.59
CA PRO A 81 5.81 -12.57 -13.39
C PRO A 81 4.55 -13.42 -13.57
N VAL A 82 4.05 -13.54 -14.81
CA VAL A 82 2.85 -14.33 -15.15
C VAL A 82 3.05 -15.81 -14.85
N HIS A 83 4.25 -16.35 -15.09
CA HIS A 83 4.54 -17.77 -14.93
C HIS A 83 5.14 -18.15 -13.57
N ASN A 84 5.71 -17.18 -12.85
CA ASN A 84 6.46 -17.43 -11.62
C ASN A 84 5.72 -17.01 -10.34
N LEU A 85 4.38 -17.13 -10.34
CA LEU A 85 3.55 -16.84 -9.15
C LEU A 85 3.90 -17.71 -7.93
N SER A 86 4.36 -18.94 -8.14
CA SER A 86 4.83 -19.81 -7.04
C SER A 86 6.07 -19.27 -6.33
N SER A 87 6.96 -18.60 -7.06
CA SER A 87 8.12 -17.90 -6.48
C SER A 87 7.66 -16.70 -5.65
N LEU A 88 6.67 -15.97 -6.13
CA LEU A 88 6.06 -14.87 -5.39
C LEU A 88 5.40 -15.37 -4.09
N ASP A 89 4.62 -16.44 -4.17
CA ASP A 89 3.97 -17.07 -3.00
C ASP A 89 5.02 -17.55 -1.97
N THR A 90 6.15 -18.09 -2.45
CA THR A 90 7.27 -18.50 -1.59
C THR A 90 7.89 -17.29 -0.88
N LEU A 91 8.22 -16.21 -1.60
CA LEU A 91 8.75 -14.99 -1.00
C LEU A 91 7.78 -14.38 0.02
N ILE A 92 6.48 -14.38 -0.26
CA ILE A 92 5.47 -13.88 0.68
C ILE A 92 5.46 -14.74 1.95
N SER A 93 5.58 -16.07 1.82
CA SER A 93 5.63 -16.96 2.98
C SER A 93 6.86 -16.74 3.87
N MET A 94 7.97 -16.26 3.30
CA MET A 94 9.19 -15.90 4.02
C MET A 94 9.02 -14.63 4.88
N VAL A 95 8.02 -13.79 4.60
CA VAL A 95 7.67 -12.62 5.42
C VAL A 95 6.91 -13.09 6.67
N SER A 96 7.65 -13.65 7.62
CA SER A 96 7.12 -14.21 8.86
C SER A 96 7.94 -13.80 10.08
N PRO A 97 7.32 -13.48 11.24
CA PRO A 97 8.04 -13.20 12.49
C PRO A 97 8.95 -14.34 12.97
N LYS A 98 8.75 -15.58 12.50
CA LYS A 98 9.52 -16.76 12.90
C LYS A 98 10.99 -16.67 12.46
N GLY A 99 11.25 -16.12 11.28
CA GLY A 99 12.58 -16.04 10.68
C GLY A 99 13.01 -14.59 10.48
N LYS A 100 13.47 -13.89 11.53
CA LYS A 100 13.70 -12.44 11.49
C LYS A 100 14.59 -11.97 10.32
N LYS A 101 15.73 -12.61 10.10
CA LYS A 101 16.67 -12.22 9.02
C LYS A 101 16.05 -12.45 7.64
N GLU A 102 15.48 -13.63 7.44
CA GLU A 102 14.79 -14.02 6.21
C GLU A 102 13.61 -13.09 5.90
N CYS A 103 12.77 -12.83 6.89
CA CYS A 103 11.62 -11.93 6.79
C CYS A 103 12.01 -10.52 6.35
N LEU A 104 13.05 -9.93 6.95
CA LEU A 104 13.51 -8.59 6.56
C LEU A 104 13.98 -8.56 5.11
N MET A 105 14.75 -9.58 4.69
CA MET A 105 15.27 -9.67 3.33
C MET A 105 14.17 -9.89 2.30
N ALA A 106 13.24 -10.82 2.57
CA ALA A 106 12.10 -11.08 1.71
C ALA A 106 11.17 -9.87 1.62
N MET A 107 10.94 -9.15 2.71
CA MET A 107 10.10 -7.96 2.75
C MET A 107 10.70 -6.79 1.96
N ASP A 108 12.00 -6.53 2.10
CA ASP A 108 12.69 -5.51 1.30
C ASP A 108 12.68 -5.90 -0.20
N GLY A 109 12.98 -7.15 -0.53
CA GLY A 109 12.94 -7.65 -1.91
C GLY A 109 11.55 -7.60 -2.55
N LEU A 110 10.50 -7.97 -1.79
CA LEU A 110 9.12 -7.88 -2.26
C LEU A 110 8.66 -6.45 -2.44
N ARG A 111 9.00 -5.54 -1.51
CA ARG A 111 8.70 -4.10 -1.69
C ARG A 111 9.26 -3.61 -3.02
N ASP A 112 10.55 -3.86 -3.27
CA ASP A 112 11.23 -3.37 -4.46
C ASP A 112 10.63 -4.02 -5.72
N LEU A 113 10.35 -5.32 -5.70
CA LEU A 113 9.72 -6.05 -6.79
C LEU A 113 8.30 -5.56 -7.09
N PHE A 114 7.49 -5.29 -6.06
CA PHE A 114 6.15 -4.74 -6.22
C PHE A 114 6.20 -3.37 -6.87
N LEU A 115 7.06 -2.48 -6.39
CA LEU A 115 7.16 -1.11 -6.91
C LEU A 115 7.77 -1.04 -8.32
N SER A 116 8.71 -1.93 -8.67
CA SER A 116 9.44 -1.85 -9.93
C SER A 116 8.84 -2.72 -11.05
N ASP A 117 8.36 -3.92 -10.76
CA ASP A 117 7.99 -4.93 -11.78
C ASP A 117 6.52 -5.31 -11.78
N LEU A 118 5.88 -5.36 -10.61
CA LEU A 118 4.55 -5.98 -10.48
C LEU A 118 3.41 -4.95 -10.49
N LEU A 119 3.50 -3.87 -9.72
CA LEU A 119 2.46 -2.85 -9.68
C LEU A 119 2.55 -1.94 -10.90
N LYS A 120 1.39 -1.47 -11.35
CA LYS A 120 1.31 -0.48 -12.42
C LYS A 120 1.61 0.91 -11.83
N PRO A 121 2.44 1.73 -12.49
CA PRO A 121 2.59 3.13 -12.10
C PRO A 121 1.24 3.85 -12.09
N ASP A 122 0.97 4.63 -11.05
CA ASP A 122 -0.18 5.54 -10.92
C ASP A 122 -1.59 4.91 -11.09
N ALA A 123 -1.69 3.57 -11.05
CA ALA A 123 -2.96 2.88 -11.29
C ALA A 123 -3.15 1.67 -10.37
N LYS A 124 -4.35 1.56 -9.82
CA LYS A 124 -4.77 0.41 -9.01
C LYS A 124 -4.96 -0.85 -9.88
N LEU A 125 -4.70 -2.02 -9.30
CA LEU A 125 -5.01 -3.31 -9.90
C LEU A 125 -6.51 -3.53 -9.92
N LYS A 126 -7.03 -4.03 -11.03
CA LYS A 126 -8.47 -4.33 -11.19
C LYS A 126 -8.73 -5.80 -10.91
N PRO A 127 -9.72 -6.16 -10.08
CA PRO A 127 -10.17 -7.53 -9.98
C PRO A 127 -10.79 -7.98 -11.29
N PHE A 128 -10.78 -9.29 -11.55
CA PHE A 128 -11.25 -9.87 -12.81
C PHE A 128 -12.71 -9.53 -13.10
N SER A 129 -13.55 -9.44 -12.06
CA SER A 129 -14.97 -9.10 -12.19
C SER A 129 -15.22 -7.66 -12.63
N GLN A 130 -14.25 -6.75 -12.48
CA GLN A 130 -14.36 -5.35 -12.91
C GLN A 130 -13.77 -5.11 -14.31
N ARG A 131 -13.24 -6.14 -14.97
CA ARG A 131 -12.72 -6.03 -16.34
C ARG A 131 -13.88 -6.06 -17.35
N PRO A 132 -13.76 -5.41 -18.51
CA PRO A 132 -14.78 -5.41 -19.56
C PRO A 132 -14.84 -6.78 -20.26
N LEU A 133 -15.43 -7.77 -19.60
CA LEU A 133 -15.46 -9.13 -20.10
C LEU A 133 -16.28 -9.26 -21.39
N GLY A 134 -17.27 -8.38 -21.60
CA GLY A 134 -18.06 -8.33 -22.84
C GLY A 134 -17.28 -7.97 -24.10
N GLU A 135 -16.09 -7.36 -23.97
CA GLU A 135 -15.20 -7.05 -25.11
C GLU A 135 -14.41 -8.27 -25.60
N VAL A 136 -14.46 -9.39 -24.87
CA VAL A 136 -13.82 -10.65 -25.27
C VAL A 136 -14.85 -11.46 -26.05
N HIS A 137 -14.73 -11.43 -27.37
CA HIS A 137 -15.71 -12.01 -28.29
C HIS A 137 -15.35 -13.45 -28.68
N SER A 138 -14.06 -13.76 -28.81
CA SER A 138 -13.63 -15.12 -29.18
C SER A 138 -12.25 -15.47 -28.65
N VAL A 139 -12.16 -16.64 -28.05
CA VAL A 139 -10.92 -17.16 -27.44
C VAL A 139 -10.00 -17.76 -28.50
N LYS A 140 -10.52 -17.97 -29.72
CA LYS A 140 -9.71 -18.35 -30.88
C LYS A 140 -8.86 -17.17 -31.38
N ASP A 141 -9.24 -15.94 -31.05
CA ASP A 141 -8.37 -14.79 -31.31
C ASP A 141 -7.25 -14.74 -30.27
N VAL A 142 -6.01 -14.66 -30.77
CA VAL A 142 -4.79 -14.58 -29.96
C VAL A 142 -4.81 -13.33 -29.08
N GLY A 143 -5.36 -12.23 -29.59
CA GLY A 143 -5.48 -10.97 -28.85
C GLY A 143 -6.38 -11.10 -27.61
N ASP A 144 -7.58 -11.63 -27.81
CA ASP A 144 -8.57 -11.83 -26.76
C ASP A 144 -8.14 -12.88 -25.72
N SER A 145 -7.56 -14.00 -26.15
CA SER A 145 -6.96 -14.99 -25.24
C SER A 145 -5.87 -14.38 -24.36
N LYS A 146 -4.98 -13.57 -24.94
CA LYS A 146 -3.91 -12.90 -24.20
C LYS A 146 -4.45 -11.86 -23.22
N LYS A 147 -5.45 -11.06 -23.60
CA LYS A 147 -6.13 -10.12 -22.68
C LYS A 147 -6.72 -10.85 -21.48
N LEU A 148 -7.45 -11.94 -21.73
CA LEU A 148 -8.14 -12.71 -20.70
C LEU A 148 -7.13 -13.33 -19.70
N LEU A 149 -6.00 -13.84 -20.22
CA LEU A 149 -4.88 -14.32 -19.41
C LEU A 149 -4.30 -13.23 -18.51
N LEU A 150 -3.98 -12.05 -19.08
CA LEU A 150 -3.38 -10.96 -18.31
C LEU A 150 -4.35 -10.35 -17.27
N TRP A 151 -5.64 -10.30 -17.58
CA TRP A 151 -6.67 -9.91 -16.60
C TRP A 151 -6.79 -10.90 -15.46
N HIS A 152 -6.67 -12.20 -15.74
CA HIS A 152 -6.63 -13.22 -14.71
C HIS A 152 -5.39 -13.11 -13.85
N PHE A 153 -4.22 -12.91 -14.46
CA PHE A 153 -2.97 -12.66 -13.75
C PHE A 153 -3.07 -11.44 -12.82
N GLU A 154 -3.63 -10.33 -13.28
CA GLU A 154 -3.81 -9.12 -12.45
C GLU A 154 -4.66 -9.39 -11.20
N ASP A 155 -5.74 -10.17 -11.32
CA ASP A 155 -6.58 -10.57 -10.19
C ASP A 155 -5.80 -11.44 -9.19
N LEU A 156 -5.01 -12.40 -9.68
CA LEU A 156 -4.13 -13.21 -8.84
C LEU A 156 -3.08 -12.34 -8.13
N LEU A 157 -2.45 -11.42 -8.86
CA LEU A 157 -1.44 -10.51 -8.33
C LEU A 157 -2.03 -9.60 -7.25
N LYS A 158 -3.24 -9.08 -7.46
CA LYS A 158 -3.95 -8.26 -6.47
C LYS A 158 -4.16 -9.03 -5.17
N ASN A 159 -4.59 -10.29 -5.26
CA ASN A 159 -4.75 -11.14 -4.08
C ASN A 159 -3.42 -11.39 -3.35
N ARG A 160 -2.33 -11.64 -4.09
CA ARG A 160 -0.98 -11.80 -3.49
C ARG A 160 -0.51 -10.53 -2.81
N TYR A 161 -0.75 -9.37 -3.40
CA TYR A 161 -0.39 -8.10 -2.79
C TYR A 161 -1.11 -7.90 -1.45
N VAL A 162 -2.40 -8.22 -1.38
CA VAL A 162 -3.16 -8.21 -0.11
C VAL A 162 -2.56 -9.17 0.92
N THR A 163 -2.23 -10.41 0.53
CA THR A 163 -1.58 -11.38 1.43
C THR A 163 -0.20 -10.90 1.91
N PHE A 164 0.57 -10.23 1.04
CA PHE A 164 1.83 -9.60 1.41
C PHE A 164 1.62 -8.49 2.44
N LEU A 165 0.64 -7.60 2.24
CA LEU A 165 0.33 -6.55 3.21
C LEU A 165 -0.08 -7.13 4.57
N GLU A 166 -0.90 -8.17 4.59
CA GLU A 166 -1.26 -8.89 5.83
C GLU A 166 -0.02 -9.45 6.55
N ALA A 167 0.96 -9.94 5.80
CA ALA A 167 2.23 -10.42 6.37
C ALA A 167 3.05 -9.26 6.97
N VAL A 168 3.19 -8.14 6.25
CA VAL A 168 3.87 -6.93 6.73
C VAL A 168 3.18 -6.36 7.98
N GLU A 169 1.86 -6.35 8.00
CA GLU A 169 1.07 -5.91 9.16
C GLU A 169 1.35 -6.77 10.38
N LYS A 170 1.36 -8.11 10.25
CA LYS A 170 1.74 -9.03 11.33
C LYS A 170 3.15 -8.73 11.86
N VAL A 171 4.12 -8.48 10.97
CA VAL A 171 5.50 -8.11 11.35
C VAL A 171 5.53 -6.75 12.07
N SER A 172 4.63 -5.82 11.74
CA SER A 172 4.54 -4.51 12.40
C SER A 172 4.13 -4.57 13.88
N PHE A 173 3.66 -5.72 14.37
CA PHE A 173 3.34 -5.99 15.78
C PHE A 173 4.41 -6.80 16.53
N ASP A 174 5.52 -7.16 15.88
CA ASP A 174 6.60 -7.95 16.50
C ASP A 174 7.22 -7.25 17.71
N GLN A 175 7.79 -7.98 18.67
CA GLN A 175 8.39 -7.38 19.88
C GLN A 175 9.74 -6.70 19.62
N VAL A 176 10.40 -7.01 18.48
CA VAL A 176 11.70 -6.45 18.11
C VAL A 176 11.52 -5.14 17.35
N ASP A 177 12.12 -4.07 17.87
CA ASP A 177 12.07 -2.73 17.29
C ASP A 177 12.50 -2.70 15.82
N LYS A 178 13.60 -3.36 15.47
CA LYS A 178 14.09 -3.45 14.09
C LYS A 178 13.06 -4.05 13.12
N MET A 179 12.27 -5.03 13.55
CA MET A 179 11.24 -5.67 12.73
C MET A 179 10.10 -4.68 12.48
N LYS A 180 9.59 -4.04 13.55
CA LYS A 180 8.54 -3.02 13.42
C LYS A 180 8.97 -1.86 12.55
N LEU A 181 10.15 -1.29 12.80
CA LEU A 181 10.69 -0.17 12.03
C LEU A 181 10.79 -0.49 10.54
N ARG A 182 11.23 -1.71 10.19
CA ARG A 182 11.32 -2.12 8.79
C ARG A 182 9.93 -2.30 8.16
N ALA A 183 8.96 -2.86 8.90
CA ALA A 183 7.58 -2.98 8.41
C ALA A 183 6.93 -1.61 8.20
N VAL A 184 7.14 -0.66 9.12
CA VAL A 184 6.66 0.73 8.97
C VAL A 184 7.29 1.40 7.75
N ALA A 185 8.60 1.23 7.54
CA ALA A 185 9.25 1.74 6.33
C ALA A 185 8.69 1.10 5.05
N CYS A 186 8.47 -0.22 5.05
CA CYS A 186 7.88 -0.93 3.93
C CYS A 186 6.49 -0.37 3.57
N MET A 187 5.61 -0.19 4.56
CA MET A 187 4.27 0.38 4.34
C MET A 187 4.32 1.80 3.78
N TYR A 188 5.21 2.65 4.31
CA TYR A 188 5.41 4.00 3.79
C TYR A 188 5.87 4.00 2.33
N HIS A 189 6.89 3.21 2.00
CA HIS A 189 7.39 3.16 0.63
C HIS A 189 6.35 2.65 -0.36
N LEU A 190 5.54 1.65 0.02
CA LEU A 190 4.44 1.18 -0.81
C LEU A 190 3.40 2.28 -1.04
N LEU A 191 2.98 2.97 0.03
CA LEU A 191 1.97 4.04 -0.04
C LEU A 191 2.46 5.26 -0.84
N ALA A 192 3.71 5.66 -0.65
CA ALA A 192 4.26 6.86 -1.27
C ALA A 192 4.52 6.72 -2.77
N HIS A 193 4.64 5.49 -3.28
CA HIS A 193 5.02 5.23 -4.68
C HIS A 193 3.96 4.46 -5.47
N ASN A 194 2.86 4.03 -4.85
CA ASN A 194 1.78 3.37 -5.57
C ASN A 194 0.41 3.54 -4.89
N PRO A 195 -0.68 3.79 -5.64
CA PRO A 195 -2.02 3.94 -5.07
C PRO A 195 -2.69 2.61 -4.65
N GLU A 196 -2.13 1.44 -4.99
CA GLU A 196 -2.75 0.16 -4.64
C GLU A 196 -2.79 -0.06 -3.12
N GLN A 197 -4.00 -0.27 -2.57
CA GLN A 197 -4.28 -0.39 -1.14
C GLN A 197 -3.91 0.86 -0.30
N GLU A 198 -3.93 2.06 -0.89
CA GLU A 198 -3.54 3.31 -0.22
C GLU A 198 -4.24 3.53 1.14
N GLN A 199 -5.56 3.29 1.21
CA GLN A 199 -6.36 3.50 2.42
C GLN A 199 -5.89 2.56 3.54
N ARG A 200 -5.74 1.27 3.21
CA ARG A 200 -5.27 0.25 4.17
C ARG A 200 -3.88 0.58 4.69
N LEU A 201 -2.95 0.97 3.81
CA LEU A 201 -1.60 1.35 4.20
C LEU A 201 -1.57 2.60 5.09
N LEU A 202 -2.38 3.61 4.74
CA LEU A 202 -2.51 4.84 5.52
C LEU A 202 -3.07 4.57 6.92
N GLU A 203 -4.16 3.82 7.02
CA GLU A 203 -4.76 3.39 8.30
C GLU A 203 -3.71 2.70 9.19
N HIS A 204 -2.92 1.79 8.62
CA HIS A 204 -1.88 1.09 9.37
C HIS A 204 -0.74 2.01 9.81
N LEU A 205 -0.25 2.91 8.94
CA LEU A 205 0.78 3.90 9.31
C LEU A 205 0.31 4.86 10.40
N VAL A 206 -0.91 5.37 10.31
CA VAL A 206 -1.50 6.24 11.33
C VAL A 206 -1.67 5.49 12.65
N ASN A 207 -2.12 4.23 12.63
CA ASN A 207 -2.18 3.39 13.82
C ASN A 207 -0.81 3.25 14.51
N LYS A 208 0.31 3.30 13.76
CA LYS A 208 1.67 3.25 14.36
C LYS A 208 2.07 4.48 15.15
N LEU A 209 1.37 5.62 15.03
CA LEU A 209 1.55 6.77 15.95
C LEU A 209 1.27 6.40 17.40
N GLY A 210 0.43 5.38 17.62
CA GLY A 210 0.11 4.84 18.94
C GLY A 210 0.97 3.67 19.39
N ASP A 211 2.10 3.35 18.73
CA ASP A 211 2.94 2.24 19.16
C ASP A 211 3.54 2.49 20.56
N ARG A 212 3.66 1.41 21.34
CA ARG A 212 4.29 1.43 22.67
C ARG A 212 5.75 1.90 22.59
N MET A 213 6.46 1.50 21.53
CA MET A 213 7.85 1.88 21.28
C MET A 213 7.93 3.27 20.64
N HIS A 214 8.64 4.16 21.34
CA HIS A 214 8.82 5.55 20.90
C HIS A 214 9.49 5.65 19.52
N SER A 215 10.51 4.84 19.27
CA SER A 215 11.22 4.75 17.97
C SER A 215 10.26 4.54 16.80
N VAL A 216 9.27 3.66 16.97
CA VAL A 216 8.29 3.31 15.94
C VAL A 216 7.27 4.43 15.75
N ALA A 217 6.72 4.99 16.83
CA ALA A 217 5.77 6.11 16.74
C ALA A 217 6.42 7.35 16.11
N SER A 218 7.66 7.67 16.52
CA SER A 218 8.43 8.77 15.94
C SER A 218 8.73 8.54 14.45
N ARG A 219 9.09 7.30 14.07
CA ARG A 219 9.32 6.94 12.67
C ARG A 219 8.06 7.05 11.82
N ALA A 220 6.91 6.61 12.35
CA ALA A 220 5.62 6.74 11.67
C ALA A 220 5.26 8.22 11.45
N SER A 221 5.41 9.06 12.48
CA SER A 221 5.22 10.51 12.36
C SER A 221 6.12 11.12 11.28
N HIS A 222 7.41 10.76 11.27
CA HIS A 222 8.35 11.20 10.24
C HIS A 222 7.90 10.82 8.82
N PHE A 223 7.48 9.57 8.61
CA PHE A 223 7.01 9.13 7.31
C PHE A 223 5.69 9.79 6.88
N LEU A 224 4.76 10.06 7.79
CA LEU A 224 3.55 10.83 7.48
C LEU A 224 3.88 12.27 7.08
N THR A 225 4.86 12.90 7.73
CA THR A 225 5.36 14.23 7.33
C THR A 225 6.00 14.18 5.94
N GLN A 226 6.81 13.15 5.64
CA GLN A 226 7.38 12.98 4.30
C GLN A 226 6.31 12.74 3.24
N LEU A 227 5.31 11.90 3.55
CA LEU A 227 4.20 11.58 2.66
C LEU A 227 3.39 12.82 2.29
N THR A 228 3.01 13.62 3.29
CA THR A 228 2.23 14.86 3.09
C THR A 228 3.02 15.98 2.42
N GLY A 229 4.35 15.98 2.57
CA GLY A 229 5.24 16.88 1.84
C GLY A 229 5.44 16.49 0.37
N GLN A 230 5.55 15.18 0.08
CA GLN A 230 5.69 14.66 -1.28
C GLN A 230 4.38 14.72 -2.07
N HIS A 231 3.24 14.45 -1.40
CA HIS A 231 1.92 14.35 -2.03
C HIS A 231 0.91 15.24 -1.31
N PRO A 232 0.85 16.56 -1.59
CA PRO A 232 -0.06 17.46 -0.90
C PRO A 232 -1.55 17.05 -0.96
N LEU A 233 -1.98 16.45 -2.06
CA LEU A 233 -3.36 15.97 -2.26
C LEU A 233 -3.79 14.87 -1.26
N ILE A 234 -2.85 14.18 -0.61
CA ILE A 234 -3.19 13.15 0.38
C ILE A 234 -3.50 13.72 1.76
N LYS A 235 -3.12 14.99 2.03
CA LYS A 235 -3.25 15.61 3.35
C LYS A 235 -4.67 15.49 3.95
N PRO A 236 -5.78 15.72 3.21
CA PRO A 236 -7.12 15.57 3.78
C PRO A 236 -7.40 14.15 4.27
N ALA A 237 -6.98 13.13 3.52
CA ALA A 237 -7.14 11.74 3.92
C ALA A 237 -6.30 11.41 5.16
N VAL A 238 -5.07 11.92 5.24
CA VAL A 238 -4.19 11.75 6.42
C VAL A 238 -4.80 12.42 7.65
N VAL A 239 -5.29 13.66 7.52
CA VAL A 239 -5.93 14.39 8.64
C VAL A 239 -7.17 13.66 9.13
N ALA A 240 -8.04 13.20 8.22
CA ALA A 240 -9.24 12.44 8.58
C ALA A 240 -8.90 11.13 9.31
N GLU A 241 -7.84 10.43 8.91
CA GLU A 241 -7.44 9.18 9.55
C GLU A 241 -6.79 9.42 10.93
N VAL A 242 -5.99 10.47 11.07
CA VAL A 242 -5.46 10.87 12.39
C VAL A 242 -6.58 11.34 13.31
N GLU A 243 -7.57 12.07 12.80
CA GLU A 243 -8.77 12.45 13.56
C GLU A 243 -9.50 11.21 14.12
N ARG A 244 -9.73 10.19 13.28
CA ARG A 244 -10.30 8.90 13.71
C ARG A 244 -9.48 8.25 14.83
N LEU A 245 -8.15 8.30 14.75
CA LEU A 245 -7.27 7.80 15.81
C LEU A 245 -7.47 8.57 17.13
N LEU A 246 -7.55 9.90 17.08
CA LEU A 246 -7.68 10.76 18.27
C LEU A 246 -8.97 10.53 19.05
N TYR A 247 -10.06 10.22 18.35
CA TYR A 247 -11.39 9.99 18.93
C TYR A 247 -11.74 8.53 19.17
N ARG A 248 -10.84 7.58 18.84
CA ARG A 248 -11.05 6.15 19.06
C ARG A 248 -11.28 5.86 20.56
N PRO A 249 -12.26 5.00 20.93
CA PRO A 249 -12.43 4.58 22.31
C PRO A 249 -11.18 3.86 22.82
N ASN A 250 -10.81 4.08 24.08
CA ASN A 250 -9.65 3.46 24.75
C ASN A 250 -8.28 3.75 24.10
N ILE A 251 -8.16 4.85 23.36
CA ILE A 251 -6.86 5.31 22.85
C ILE A 251 -6.00 5.85 24.00
N SER A 252 -4.70 5.54 23.98
CA SER A 252 -3.78 6.05 25.01
C SER A 252 -3.55 7.56 24.86
N PRO A 253 -3.43 8.32 25.97
CA PRO A 253 -3.10 9.76 25.92
C PRO A 253 -1.79 10.05 25.16
N LYS A 254 -0.83 9.13 25.24
CA LYS A 254 0.44 9.21 24.50
C LYS A 254 0.24 9.15 22.98
N ALA A 255 -0.64 8.26 22.51
CA ALA A 255 -0.98 8.17 21.09
C ALA A 255 -1.70 9.44 20.60
N GLN A 256 -2.62 9.98 21.42
CA GLN A 256 -3.28 11.24 21.12
C GLN A 256 -2.28 12.40 21.02
N TYR A 257 -1.34 12.47 21.97
CA TYR A 257 -0.28 13.47 21.95
C TYR A 257 0.57 13.41 20.67
N TYR A 258 0.97 12.23 20.19
CA TYR A 258 1.72 12.12 18.93
C TYR A 258 0.90 12.48 17.70
N GLY A 259 -0.38 12.08 17.66
CA GLY A 259 -1.30 12.49 16.60
C GLY A 259 -1.42 14.01 16.52
N LEU A 260 -1.63 14.67 17.66
CA LEU A 260 -1.69 16.13 17.72
C LEU A 260 -0.35 16.78 17.37
N CYS A 261 0.78 16.23 17.82
CA CYS A 261 2.10 16.74 17.45
C CYS A 261 2.29 16.73 15.94
N PHE A 262 1.96 15.61 15.29
CA PHE A 262 2.01 15.48 13.84
C PHE A 262 1.12 16.51 13.14
N LEU A 263 -0.17 16.60 13.51
CA LEU A 263 -1.10 17.56 12.92
C LEU A 263 -0.61 19.01 13.08
N SER A 264 -0.06 19.35 14.26
CA SER A 264 0.44 20.71 14.55
C SER A 264 1.63 21.12 13.70
N GLN A 265 2.33 20.14 13.13
CA GLN A 265 3.51 20.33 12.29
C GLN A 265 3.20 20.27 10.79
N LEU A 266 1.96 19.91 10.41
CA LEU A 266 1.54 19.82 9.03
C LEU A 266 1.79 21.15 8.31
N LEU A 267 2.45 21.09 7.16
CA LEU A 267 2.70 22.26 6.33
C LEU A 267 1.45 22.52 5.48
N LEU A 268 0.92 23.74 5.61
CA LEU A 268 -0.23 24.21 4.87
C LEU A 268 0.23 25.21 3.81
N SER A 269 -0.48 25.21 2.69
CA SER A 269 -0.36 26.19 1.60
C SER A 269 -1.56 27.14 1.60
N ASP A 270 -1.46 28.29 0.94
CA ASP A 270 -2.52 29.32 0.91
C ASP A 270 -3.83 28.84 0.25
N ASP A 271 -3.75 27.85 -0.64
CA ASP A 271 -4.89 27.22 -1.31
C ASP A 271 -5.61 26.17 -0.43
N GLU A 272 -5.07 25.82 0.73
CA GLU A 272 -5.57 24.75 1.61
C GLU A 272 -6.50 25.26 2.73
N GLY A 273 -7.26 26.33 2.47
CA GLY A 273 -8.12 26.97 3.48
C GLY A 273 -9.18 26.05 4.10
N ASP A 274 -9.77 25.12 3.32
CA ASP A 274 -10.71 24.13 3.85
C ASP A 274 -10.06 23.15 4.83
N LEU A 275 -8.87 22.67 4.49
CA LEU A 275 -8.09 21.79 5.36
C LEU A 275 -7.67 22.51 6.64
N ALA A 276 -7.26 23.78 6.53
CA ALA A 276 -6.93 24.62 7.67
C ALA A 276 -8.14 24.80 8.61
N ARG A 277 -9.34 25.04 8.07
CA ARG A 277 -10.59 25.10 8.85
C ARG A 277 -10.91 23.77 9.53
N GLN A 278 -10.72 22.64 8.85
CA GLN A 278 -10.89 21.32 9.46
C GLN A 278 -9.94 21.14 10.66
N LEU A 279 -8.65 21.49 10.51
CA LEU A 279 -7.67 21.40 11.59
C LEU A 279 -8.03 22.29 12.79
N VAL A 280 -8.45 23.54 12.55
CA VAL A 280 -8.89 24.45 13.62
C VAL A 280 -10.07 23.87 14.39
N ARG A 281 -11.09 23.36 13.68
CA ARG A 281 -12.24 22.68 14.30
C ARG A 281 -11.83 21.48 15.13
N LEU A 282 -10.91 20.66 14.61
CA LEU A 282 -10.37 19.49 15.30
C LEU A 282 -9.63 19.91 16.59
N TYR A 283 -8.75 20.92 16.53
CA TYR A 283 -8.01 21.38 17.71
C TYR A 283 -8.94 21.93 18.79
N PHE A 284 -9.92 22.76 18.45
CA PHE A 284 -10.91 23.26 19.41
C PHE A 284 -11.81 22.15 19.95
N GLY A 285 -12.25 21.22 19.09
CA GLY A 285 -13.03 20.05 19.50
C GLY A 285 -12.27 19.19 20.52
N PHE A 286 -10.98 18.96 20.29
CA PHE A 286 -10.14 18.21 21.21
C PHE A 286 -9.85 18.99 22.50
N PHE A 287 -9.63 20.31 22.41
CA PHE A 287 -9.49 21.17 23.59
C PHE A 287 -10.72 21.12 24.50
N LYS A 288 -11.93 21.26 23.93
CA LYS A 288 -13.20 21.15 24.68
C LYS A 288 -13.31 19.79 25.36
N LYS A 289 -12.96 18.70 24.66
CA LYS A 289 -12.93 17.34 25.24
C LYS A 289 -11.99 17.25 26.44
N CYS A 290 -10.76 17.78 26.33
CA CYS A 290 -9.80 17.80 27.44
C CYS A 290 -10.29 18.64 28.63
N ALA A 291 -10.89 19.81 28.36
CA ALA A 291 -11.41 20.69 29.40
C ALA A 291 -12.57 20.03 30.18
N HIS A 292 -13.48 19.34 29.50
CA HIS A 292 -14.57 18.62 30.14
C HIS A 292 -14.10 17.40 30.96
N ALA A 293 -13.07 16.70 30.50
CA ALA A 293 -12.52 15.55 31.22
C ALA A 293 -11.70 15.95 32.45
N GLY A 294 -11.23 17.20 32.55
CA GLY A 294 -10.30 17.63 33.61
C GLY A 294 -8.88 17.03 33.49
N GLU A 295 -8.61 16.29 32.41
CA GLU A 295 -7.38 15.50 32.19
C GLU A 295 -6.43 16.14 31.16
N ALA A 296 -6.34 17.48 31.14
CA ALA A 296 -5.53 18.18 30.15
C ALA A 296 -4.04 18.27 30.59
N ASP A 297 -3.17 17.42 30.03
CA ASP A 297 -1.70 17.62 30.17
C ASP A 297 -1.31 18.96 29.52
N SER A 298 -0.57 19.79 30.27
CA SER A 298 0.02 21.06 29.83
C SER A 298 0.71 20.97 28.47
N ARG A 299 1.38 19.85 28.18
CA ARG A 299 2.05 19.60 26.90
C ARG A 299 1.06 19.49 25.75
N THR A 300 -0.04 18.77 25.94
CA THR A 300 -1.10 18.61 24.95
C THR A 300 -1.75 19.96 24.65
N LEU A 301 -2.07 20.74 25.69
CA LEU A 301 -2.63 22.09 25.52
C LEU A 301 -1.71 23.01 24.71
N ARG A 302 -0.40 22.97 24.96
CA ARG A 302 0.59 23.75 24.18
C ARG A 302 0.61 23.34 22.70
N VAL A 303 0.51 22.04 22.41
CA VAL A 303 0.46 21.54 21.02
C VAL A 303 -0.81 22.01 20.32
N LEU A 304 -1.96 21.97 21.00
CA LEU A 304 -3.24 22.47 20.46
C LEU A 304 -3.16 23.96 20.13
N LEU A 305 -2.66 24.79 21.05
CA LEU A 305 -2.48 26.23 20.83
C LEU A 305 -1.52 26.50 19.65
N THR A 306 -0.43 25.75 19.56
CA THR A 306 0.51 25.84 18.44
C THR A 306 -0.17 25.48 17.12
N GLY A 307 -0.95 24.40 17.10
CA GLY A 307 -1.70 23.96 15.93
C GLY A 307 -2.71 25.00 15.45
N VAL A 308 -3.48 25.59 16.37
CA VAL A 308 -4.43 26.68 16.06
C VAL A 308 -3.70 27.87 15.47
N ASN A 309 -2.66 28.38 16.13
CA ASN A 309 -1.90 29.54 15.66
C ASN A 309 -1.27 29.32 14.27
N ARG A 310 -0.90 28.09 13.93
CA ARG A 310 -0.34 27.75 12.62
C ARG A 310 -1.38 27.57 11.52
N ALA A 311 -2.55 27.00 11.85
CA ALA A 311 -3.61 26.75 10.86
C ALA A 311 -4.51 27.97 10.63
N PHE A 312 -4.70 28.82 11.64
CA PHE A 312 -5.62 29.96 11.60
C PHE A 312 -5.36 30.96 10.46
N PRO A 313 -4.10 31.33 10.11
CA PRO A 313 -3.85 32.22 8.98
C PRO A 313 -4.42 31.69 7.66
N TYR A 314 -4.18 30.41 7.35
CA TYR A 314 -4.66 29.75 6.13
C TYR A 314 -6.18 29.57 6.10
N ALA A 315 -6.81 29.40 7.27
CA ALA A 315 -8.25 29.28 7.37
C ALA A 315 -8.99 30.57 6.96
N ARG A 316 -8.33 31.73 7.08
CA ARG A 316 -8.86 33.06 6.73
C ARG A 316 -8.64 33.44 5.26
N SER A 317 -7.60 32.91 4.62
CA SER A 317 -7.19 33.30 3.26
C SER A 317 -8.26 33.08 2.18
N ASN A 318 -9.20 32.15 2.40
CA ASN A 318 -10.29 31.81 1.48
C ASN A 318 -11.66 32.40 1.92
N ASP A 319 -11.69 33.38 2.81
CA ASP A 319 -12.92 34.07 3.25
C ASP A 319 -12.93 35.53 2.76
N PRO A 320 -13.48 35.82 1.56
CA PRO A 320 -13.49 37.16 0.99
C PRO A 320 -14.31 38.18 1.80
N ASP A 321 -15.20 37.72 2.69
CA ASP A 321 -16.12 38.58 3.45
C ASP A 321 -15.69 38.82 4.91
N GLY A 322 -14.61 38.20 5.39
CA GLY A 322 -14.04 38.51 6.70
C GLY A 322 -15.03 38.38 7.87
N THR A 323 -16.13 37.64 7.70
CA THR A 323 -17.04 37.33 8.78
C THR A 323 -16.38 36.29 9.66
N GLY A 324 -15.69 36.76 10.71
CA GLY A 324 -15.10 35.98 11.78
C GLY A 324 -16.12 35.22 12.62
N ALA A 325 -16.97 34.41 11.99
CA ALA A 325 -17.88 33.46 12.63
C ALA A 325 -17.16 32.13 12.83
N PHE A 326 -16.06 32.15 13.58
CA PHE A 326 -15.36 30.93 14.00
C PHE A 326 -15.01 31.02 15.48
N LEU A 327 -16.04 30.95 16.33
CA LEU A 327 -15.97 30.57 17.74
C LEU A 327 -17.10 29.59 18.07
#